data_AF-A0A951ZLA7-F1
#
_entry.id   AF-A0A951ZLA7-F1
#
_cell.length_a   1.000
_cell.length_b   1.000
_cell.length_c   1.000
_cell.angle_alpha   90.00
_cell.angle_beta   90.00
_cell.angle_gamma   90.00
#
_symmetry.space_group_name_H-M   'P 1'
#
loop_
_entity.id
_entity.type
_entity.pdbx_description
1 polymer ?
#
loop_
_entity_poly.entity_id
_entity_poly.type
_entity_poly.pdbx_seq_one_letter_code
_entity_poly.pdbx_strand_id
1 'polypeptide(L)'
;FIVDIKREHIAVAEAKRLNIPTFGIVDTNSNPNEVDFAIPANDDATEAVSLIMDVVCSAISEGLKERKEEKTSEKAESKEPNEEQTATEE
;
A
#
# COMPACT_ATOMS: atom_id res chain seq x y z
N PHE A 1 -1.41 6.68 -4.93
CA PHE A 1 -2.75 7.18 -4.59
C PHE A 1 -2.86 8.59 -5.16
N ILE A 2 -3.94 8.92 -5.85
CA ILE A 2 -4.13 10.19 -6.56
C ILE A 2 -5.41 10.87 -6.02
N VAL A 3 -5.32 12.15 -5.66
CA VAL A 3 -6.48 12.99 -5.30
C VAL A 3 -6.89 13.78 -6.52
N ASP A 4 -8.18 13.82 -6.84
CA ASP A 4 -8.74 14.46 -8.03
C ASP A 4 -8.06 13.99 -9.33
N ILE A 5 -8.54 12.87 -9.88
CA ILE A 5 -7.98 12.27 -11.09
C ILE A 5 -8.11 13.15 -12.33
N LYS A 6 -9.06 14.10 -12.33
CA LYS A 6 -9.30 15.00 -13.45
C LYS A 6 -8.28 16.12 -13.48
N ARG A 7 -7.97 16.73 -12.33
CA ARG A 7 -6.90 17.73 -12.22
C ARG A 7 -5.54 17.07 -12.43
N GLU A 8 -5.30 15.92 -11.81
CA GLU A 8 -4.03 15.20 -11.84
C GLU A 8 -3.89 14.19 -13.00
N HIS A 9 -4.52 14.50 -14.15
CA HIS A 9 -4.52 13.66 -15.35
C HIS A 9 -3.11 13.29 -15.88
N ILE A 10 -2.11 14.16 -15.68
CA ILE A 10 -0.72 13.86 -16.05
C ILE A 10 -0.16 12.73 -15.19
N ALA A 11 -0.39 12.77 -13.88
CA ALA A 11 0.07 11.72 -12.96
C ALA A 11 -0.60 10.38 -13.28
N VAL A 12 -1.90 10.39 -13.61
CA VAL A 12 -2.62 9.20 -14.07
C VAL A 12 -2.01 8.64 -15.37
N ALA A 13 -1.72 9.50 -16.35
CA ALA A 13 -1.14 9.09 -17.63
C ALA A 13 0.29 8.52 -17.46
N GLU A 14 1.10 9.13 -16.60
CA GLU A 14 2.45 8.63 -16.29
C GLU A 14 2.42 7.29 -15.56
N ALA A 15 1.54 7.14 -14.57
CA ALA A 15 1.37 5.88 -13.86
C ALA A 15 0.94 4.74 -14.80
N LYS A 16 -0.02 5.02 -15.71
CA LYS A 16 -0.42 4.09 -16.76
C LYS A 16 0.74 3.71 -17.68
N ARG A 17 1.54 4.70 -18.11
CA ARG A 17 2.69 4.46 -19.00
C ARG A 17 3.77 3.58 -18.34
N LEU A 18 3.92 3.69 -17.02
CA LEU A 18 4.87 2.91 -16.23
C LEU A 18 4.29 1.58 -15.72
N ASN A 19 3.05 1.24 -16.09
CA ASN A 19 2.31 0.06 -15.59
C ASN A 19 2.26 0.00 -14.05
N ILE A 20 2.13 1.17 -13.40
CA ILE A 20 1.98 1.27 -11.95
C ILE A 20 0.48 1.21 -11.62
N PRO A 21 0.02 0.30 -10.74
CA PRO A 21 -1.38 0.24 -10.33
C PRO A 21 -1.79 1.50 -9.56
N THR A 22 -2.96 2.03 -9.88
CA THR A 22 -3.44 3.33 -9.41
C THR A 22 -4.69 3.21 -8.55
N PHE A 23 -4.64 3.86 -7.39
CA PHE A 23 -5.81 4.18 -6.57
C PHE A 23 -6.10 5.68 -6.72
N GLY A 24 -7.36 6.06 -6.94
CA GLY A 24 -7.71 7.46 -7.14
C GLY A 24 -9.10 7.84 -6.63
N ILE A 25 -9.23 9.05 -6.10
CA ILE A 25 -10.53 9.64 -5.75
C ILE A 25 -11.23 10.10 -7.03
N VAL A 26 -12.48 9.71 -7.19
CA VAL A 26 -13.31 10.03 -8.36
C VAL A 26 -14.55 10.78 -7.89
N ASP A 27 -14.66 12.06 -8.27
CA ASP A 27 -15.87 12.85 -8.08
C ASP A 27 -16.80 12.77 -9.33
N THR A 28 -17.98 13.37 -9.24
CA THR A 28 -19.01 13.45 -10.29
C THR A 28 -18.51 13.86 -11.67
N ASN A 29 -17.43 14.63 -11.74
CA ASN A 29 -16.89 15.20 -12.97
C ASN A 29 -15.74 14.37 -13.60
N SER A 30 -15.39 13.25 -12.97
CA SER A 30 -14.22 12.41 -13.24
C SER A 30 -14.61 11.03 -13.80
N ASN A 31 -13.75 10.41 -14.60
CA ASN A 31 -14.03 9.10 -15.21
C ASN A 31 -13.42 7.94 -14.39
N PRO A 32 -14.23 7.05 -13.78
CA PRO A 32 -13.72 5.99 -12.93
C PRO A 32 -12.88 4.94 -13.67
N ASN A 33 -12.96 4.87 -15.00
CA ASN A 33 -12.13 3.96 -15.81
C ASN A 33 -10.70 4.47 -16.00
N GLU A 34 -10.38 5.67 -15.50
CA GLU A 34 -9.05 6.23 -15.62
C GLU A 34 -8.06 5.71 -14.58
N VAL A 35 -8.54 5.06 -13.53
CA VAL A 35 -7.73 4.42 -12.48
C VAL A 35 -8.13 2.96 -12.29
N ASP A 36 -7.23 2.16 -11.74
CA ASP A 36 -7.48 0.72 -11.54
C ASP A 36 -8.45 0.50 -10.36
N PHE A 37 -8.30 1.32 -9.31
CA PHE A 37 -9.10 1.25 -8.10
C PHE A 37 -9.70 2.63 -7.81
N ALA A 38 -10.91 2.85 -8.32
CA ALA A 38 -11.66 4.08 -8.13
C ALA A 38 -12.34 4.15 -6.75
N ILE A 39 -12.19 5.28 -6.06
CA ILE A 39 -12.85 5.58 -4.79
C ILE A 39 -13.83 6.74 -5.03
N PRO A 40 -15.15 6.49 -5.09
CA PRO A 40 -16.13 7.54 -5.29
C PRO A 40 -16.23 8.42 -4.04
N ALA A 41 -15.82 9.68 -4.14
CA ALA A 41 -15.91 10.65 -3.04
C ALA A 41 -15.78 12.09 -3.54
N ASN A 42 -16.14 13.04 -2.68
CA ASN A 42 -15.98 14.48 -2.93
C ASN A 42 -14.51 14.88 -2.73
N ASP A 43 -13.86 15.38 -3.78
CA ASP A 43 -12.46 15.84 -3.76
C ASP A 43 -12.31 17.35 -3.51
N ASP A 44 -13.37 18.15 -3.65
CA ASP A 44 -13.34 19.60 -3.40
C ASP A 44 -13.32 19.95 -1.89
N ALA A 45 -13.76 19.03 -1.02
CA ALA A 45 -13.82 19.26 0.42
C ALA A 45 -12.57 18.74 1.14
N THR A 46 -11.84 19.65 1.80
CA THR A 46 -10.65 19.30 2.60
C THR A 46 -10.95 18.23 3.64
N GLU A 47 -12.08 18.32 4.35
CA GLU A 47 -12.45 17.32 5.37
C GLU A 47 -12.64 15.92 4.77
N ALA A 48 -13.24 15.82 3.59
CA ALA A 48 -13.45 14.55 2.90
C ALA A 48 -12.12 13.94 2.45
N VAL A 49 -11.25 14.76 1.84
CA VAL A 49 -9.92 14.32 1.42
C VAL A 49 -9.07 13.90 2.62
N SER A 50 -9.06 14.67 3.70
CA SER A 50 -8.33 14.34 4.94
C SER A 50 -8.80 13.01 5.52
N LEU A 51 -10.11 12.79 5.64
CA LEU A 51 -10.67 11.54 6.14
C LEU A 51 -10.20 10.33 5.32
N ILE A 52 -10.24 10.43 3.98
CA ILE A 52 -9.80 9.36 3.09
C ILE A 52 -8.30 9.11 3.24
N MET A 53 -7.49 10.18 3.29
CA MET A 53 -6.05 10.07 3.49
C MET A 53 -5.69 9.41 4.80
N ASP A 54 -6.36 9.75 5.88
CA ASP A 54 -6.12 9.17 7.20
C ASP A 54 -6.37 7.66 7.17
N VAL A 55 -7.50 7.22 6.61
CA VAL A 55 -7.83 5.80 6.46
C VAL A 55 -6.79 5.07 5.60
N VAL A 56 -6.40 5.64 4.47
CA VAL A 56 -5.40 5.05 3.56
C VAL A 56 -4.03 4.96 4.24
N CYS A 57 -3.59 6.01 4.93
CA CYS A 57 -2.33 6.02 5.66
C CYS A 57 -2.31 5.02 6.81
N SER A 58 -3.42 4.90 7.55
CA SER A 58 -3.58 3.90 8.60
C SER A 58 -3.48 2.48 8.04
N ALA A 59 -4.19 2.18 6.95
CA ALA A 59 -4.14 0.86 6.30
C ALA A 59 -2.74 0.52 5.79
N ILE A 60 -2.03 1.47 5.18
CA ILE A 60 -0.63 1.27 4.75
C ILE A 60 0.27 1.02 5.96
N SER A 61 0.08 1.76 7.04
CA SER A 61 0.88 1.62 8.27
C SER A 61 0.66 0.26 8.94
N GLU A 62 -0.58 -0.22 8.95
CA GLU A 62 -0.96 -1.55 9.45
C GLU A 62 -0.31 -2.66 8.61
N GLY A 63 -0.51 -2.65 7.29
CA GLY A 63 0.09 -3.65 6.40
C GLY A 63 1.63 -3.64 6.42
N LEU A 64 2.26 -2.49 6.67
CA LEU A 64 3.71 -2.41 6.87
C LEU A 64 4.18 -2.97 8.22
N LYS A 65 3.35 -2.93 9.27
CA LYS A 65 3.65 -3.55 10.57
C LYS A 65 3.53 -5.06 10.48
N GLU A 66 2.41 -5.55 9.95
CA GLU A 66 2.17 -6.99 9.74
C GLU A 66 3.30 -7.62 8.92
N ARG A 67 3.66 -7.01 7.79
CA ARG A 67 4.78 -7.48 6.95
C ARG A 67 6.13 -7.51 7.68
N LYS A 68 6.36 -6.62 8.66
CA LYS A 68 7.60 -6.64 9.46
C LYS A 68 7.57 -7.75 10.49
N GLU A 69 6.43 -7.99 11.10
CA GLU A 69 6.21 -9.07 12.07
C GLU A 69 6.38 -10.43 11.38
N GLU A 70 5.72 -10.65 10.24
CA GLU A 70 5.86 -11.85 9.40
C GLU A 70 7.33 -12.12 9.03
N LYS A 71 8.06 -11.11 8.56
CA LYS A 71 9.49 -11.26 8.23
C LYS A 71 10.35 -11.56 9.45
N THR A 72 9.94 -11.12 10.64
CA THR A 72 10.68 -11.38 11.88
C THR A 72 10.41 -12.81 12.34
N SER A 73 9.17 -13.30 12.24
CA SER A 73 8.81 -14.70 12.51
C SER A 73 9.47 -15.67 11.52
N GLU A 74 9.45 -15.39 10.21
CA GLU A 74 10.14 -16.23 9.21
C GLU A 74 11.65 -16.30 9.48
N LYS A 75 12.25 -15.18 9.93
CA LYS A 75 13.68 -15.12 10.26
C LYS A 75 14.01 -15.82 11.59
N ALA A 76 13.04 -15.94 12.50
CA ALA A 76 13.16 -16.71 13.73
C ALA A 76 13.01 -18.22 13.47
N GLU A 77 12.05 -18.63 12.62
CA GLU A 77 11.87 -20.03 12.20
C GLU A 77 13.03 -20.54 11.33
N SER A 78 13.66 -19.69 10.53
CA SER A 78 14.90 -20.05 9.81
C SER A 78 16.15 -20.14 10.71
N LYS A 79 16.00 -19.88 12.02
CA LYS A 79 17.05 -19.96 13.04
C LYS A 79 16.62 -20.84 14.21
N GLU A 80 16.18 -22.06 13.95
CA GLU A 80 16.30 -23.10 14.99
C GLU A 80 17.72 -23.71 14.97
N PRO A 81 18.27 -24.03 16.15
CA PRO A 81 19.68 -24.30 16.35
C PRO A 81 20.01 -25.73 15.95
N ASN A 82 21.09 -25.90 15.20
CA ASN A 82 21.78 -27.20 15.11
C ASN A 82 22.39 -27.50 16.49
N GLU A 83 21.60 -28.10 17.39
CA GLU A 83 22.08 -28.70 18.64
C GLU A 83 23.07 -29.84 18.30
N GLU A 84 24.34 -29.54 18.57
CA GLU A 84 25.19 -30.35 19.44
C GLU A 84 25.15 -31.88 19.21
N GLN A 85 26.03 -32.38 18.32
CA GLN A 85 26.57 -33.74 18.43
C GLN A 85 27.94 -33.86 17.72
N THR A 86 28.86 -34.59 18.37
CA THR A 86 30.28 -34.92 18.03
C THR A 86 31.31 -33.91 18.56
N ALA A 87 32.33 -34.25 19.37
CA ALA A 87 32.73 -35.51 20.00
C ALA A 87 33.66 -35.17 21.20
N THR A 88 33.35 -35.69 22.38
CA THR A 88 34.36 -36.03 23.39
C THR A 88 34.52 -37.54 23.36
N GLU A 89 35.61 -38.02 22.79
CA GLU A 89 36.19 -39.34 23.10
C GLU A 89 37.66 -39.37 22.63
N GLU A 90 38.51 -39.70 23.60
CA GLU A 90 39.95 -40.07 23.60
C GLU A 90 41.04 -39.07 23.17
#